data_AF-A0AAN5C6U4-F1
#
_entry.id   AF-A0AAN5C6U4-F1
#
_cell.length_a   1.000
_cell.length_b   1.000
_cell.length_c   1.000
_cell.angle_alpha   90.00
_cell.angle_beta   90.00
_cell.angle_gamma   90.00
#
_symmetry.space_group_name_H-M   'P 1'
#
loop_
_entity.id
_entity.type
_entity.pdbx_description
1 polymer ?
#
loop_
_entity_poly.entity_id
_entity_poly.type
_entity_poly.pdbx_seq_one_letter_code
_entity_poly.pdbx_strand_id
1 'polypeptide(L)'
;MEEINRMRREKEEERRMQWNRIRNAFVELMRNRCAGMMTNETERQWDDRFNQLRRAFDPVREAFSDLESIPLRNPDFAPSVIEFEVHQESLRMSLNTLEEIMSTEHQQVESWKQQQPDAHFLIDLGSSLDRILSCATLVRREIKMVVDEIETNRENVERLELIFELRYLEDKMKELGDAVDSIPTVYDLNKKY
;
A
#
# COMPACT_ATOMS: atom_id res chain seq x y z
N MET A 1 -19.22 -27.42 46.73
CA MET A 1 -18.25 -27.79 45.67
C MET A 1 -18.95 -28.26 44.39
N GLU A 2 -20.05 -29.01 44.47
CA GLU A 2 -20.79 -29.50 43.29
C GLU A 2 -21.46 -28.39 42.45
N GLU A 3 -21.97 -27.34 43.10
CA GLU A 3 -22.66 -26.23 42.42
C GLU A 3 -21.71 -25.34 41.58
N ILE A 4 -20.45 -25.19 42.03
CA ILE A 4 -19.40 -24.49 41.27
C ILE A 4 -18.99 -25.30 40.03
N ASN A 5 -18.94 -26.63 40.16
CA ASN A 5 -18.66 -27.51 39.02
C ASN A 5 -19.83 -27.55 38.02
N ARG A 6 -21.08 -27.45 38.49
CA ARG A 6 -22.27 -27.32 37.63
C ARG A 6 -22.26 -26.01 36.84
N MET A 7 -22.06 -24.87 37.52
CA MET A 7 -21.96 -23.56 36.85
C MET A 7 -20.79 -23.46 35.88
N ARG A 8 -19.66 -24.13 36.16
CA ARG A 8 -18.54 -24.21 35.22
C ARG A 8 -18.90 -24.99 33.96
N ARG A 9 -19.62 -26.11 34.08
CA ARG A 9 -20.08 -26.89 32.91
C ARG A 9 -21.12 -26.14 32.09
N GLU A 10 -22.07 -25.46 32.72
CA GLU A 10 -23.07 -24.64 32.04
C GLU A 10 -22.42 -23.48 31.27
N LYS A 11 -21.45 -22.77 31.86
CA LYS A 11 -20.66 -21.75 31.15
C LYS A 11 -19.76 -22.32 30.06
N GLU A 12 -19.28 -23.55 30.18
CA GLU A 12 -18.51 -24.25 29.14
C GLU A 12 -19.42 -24.62 27.96
N GLU A 13 -20.64 -25.07 28.23
CA GLU A 13 -21.66 -25.41 27.23
C GLU A 13 -22.22 -24.16 26.54
N GLU A 14 -22.46 -23.07 27.27
CA GLU A 14 -22.84 -21.79 26.66
C GLU A 14 -21.71 -21.23 25.77
N ARG A 15 -20.45 -21.33 26.21
CA ARG A 15 -19.29 -20.96 25.37
C ARG A 15 -19.16 -21.86 24.16
N ARG A 16 -19.37 -23.18 24.29
CA ARG A 16 -19.42 -24.11 23.14
C ARG A 16 -20.57 -23.80 22.18
N MET A 17 -21.75 -23.46 22.70
CA MET A 17 -22.93 -23.09 21.90
C MET A 17 -22.71 -21.76 21.17
N GLN A 18 -22.14 -20.75 21.82
CA GLN A 18 -21.75 -19.48 21.18
C GLN A 18 -20.67 -19.70 20.12
N TRP A 19 -19.65 -20.51 20.43
CA TRP A 19 -18.59 -20.84 19.46
C TRP A 19 -19.14 -21.61 18.26
N ASN A 20 -20.07 -22.55 18.47
CA ASN A 20 -20.75 -23.26 17.38
C ASN A 20 -21.68 -22.34 16.57
N ARG A 21 -22.33 -21.34 17.17
CA ARG A 21 -23.12 -20.32 16.44
C ARG A 21 -22.23 -19.41 15.59
N ILE A 22 -21.11 -18.95 16.13
CA ILE A 22 -20.14 -18.12 15.40
C ILE A 22 -19.50 -18.93 14.26
N ARG A 23 -19.11 -20.18 14.53
CA ARG A 23 -18.61 -21.10 13.50
C ARG A 23 -19.65 -21.39 12.43
N ASN A 24 -20.91 -21.62 12.78
CA ASN A 24 -21.97 -21.88 11.80
C ASN A 24 -22.25 -20.64 10.94
N ALA A 25 -22.23 -19.43 11.52
CA ALA A 25 -22.33 -18.17 10.77
C ALA A 25 -21.12 -17.95 9.84
N PHE A 26 -19.91 -18.30 10.30
CA PHE A 26 -18.69 -18.26 9.50
C PHE A 26 -18.69 -19.32 8.38
N VAL A 27 -19.22 -20.52 8.64
CA VAL A 27 -19.38 -21.60 7.67
C VAL A 27 -20.48 -21.31 6.66
N GLU A 28 -21.55 -20.60 7.01
CA GLU A 28 -22.55 -20.08 6.05
C GLU A 28 -21.99 -18.93 5.22
N LEU A 29 -21.22 -18.01 5.81
CA LEU A 29 -20.43 -17.01 5.10
C LEU A 29 -19.46 -17.65 4.10
N MET A 30 -18.77 -18.71 4.49
CA MET A 30 -17.84 -19.44 3.62
C MET A 30 -18.53 -20.35 2.61
N ARG A 31 -19.69 -20.97 2.92
CA ARG A 31 -20.50 -21.76 1.96
C ARG A 31 -21.12 -20.89 0.88
N ASN A 32 -21.55 -19.68 1.22
CA ASN A 32 -22.01 -18.69 0.24
C ASN A 32 -20.84 -18.10 -0.58
N ARG A 33 -19.61 -18.19 -0.08
CA ARG A 33 -18.38 -17.78 -0.78
C ARG A 33 -17.80 -18.87 -1.72
N CYS A 34 -18.11 -20.14 -1.49
CA CYS A 34 -17.64 -21.28 -2.29
C CYS A 34 -18.62 -21.76 -3.38
N ALA A 35 -19.75 -21.07 -3.60
CA ALA A 35 -20.74 -21.40 -4.63
C ALA A 35 -20.93 -20.27 -5.65
N GLY A 36 -19.84 -19.82 -6.27
CA GLY A 36 -19.87 -19.17 -7.60
C GLY A 36 -20.67 -17.87 -7.77
N MET A 37 -21.09 -17.20 -6.71
CA MET A 37 -21.65 -15.83 -6.78
C MET A 37 -21.17 -15.05 -5.55
N MET A 38 -20.22 -14.14 -5.74
CA MET A 38 -19.98 -13.10 -4.75
C MET A 38 -21.30 -12.33 -4.56
N THR A 39 -21.75 -12.16 -3.33
CA THR A 39 -22.86 -11.22 -3.09
C THR A 39 -22.36 -9.81 -3.42
N ASN A 40 -23.23 -8.97 -3.97
CA ASN A 40 -22.91 -7.57 -4.30
C ASN A 40 -22.25 -6.80 -3.13
N GLU A 41 -22.49 -7.23 -1.89
CA GLU A 41 -21.90 -6.64 -0.68
C GLU A 41 -20.42 -6.99 -0.50
N THR A 42 -20.02 -8.24 -0.78
CA THR A 42 -18.62 -8.65 -0.68
C THR A 42 -17.78 -8.05 -1.81
N GLU A 43 -18.34 -7.97 -3.02
CA GLU A 43 -17.70 -7.27 -4.13
C GLU A 43 -17.44 -5.80 -3.80
N ARG A 44 -18.44 -5.09 -3.25
CA ARG A 44 -18.28 -3.69 -2.81
C ARG A 44 -17.18 -3.53 -1.77
N GLN A 45 -17.11 -4.43 -0.79
CA GLN A 45 -16.07 -4.37 0.25
C GLN A 45 -14.66 -4.51 -0.35
N TRP A 46 -14.47 -5.39 -1.33
CA TRP A 46 -13.19 -5.54 -2.02
C TRP A 46 -12.88 -4.37 -2.94
N ASP A 47 -13.87 -3.86 -3.67
CA ASP A 47 -13.70 -2.68 -4.52
C ASP A 47 -13.28 -1.45 -3.69
N ASP A 48 -13.97 -1.21 -2.58
CA ASP A 48 -13.62 -0.15 -1.63
C ASP A 48 -12.19 -0.33 -1.10
N ARG A 49 -11.79 -1.56 -0.74
CA ARG A 49 -10.44 -1.85 -0.25
C ARG A 49 -9.38 -1.60 -1.32
N PHE A 50 -9.57 -2.07 -2.55
CA PHE A 50 -8.64 -1.82 -3.65
C PHE A 50 -8.50 -0.33 -3.96
N ASN A 51 -9.62 0.40 -3.96
CA ASN A 51 -9.62 1.84 -4.17
C ASN A 51 -8.95 2.60 -3.03
N GLN A 52 -9.11 2.17 -1.78
CA GLN A 52 -8.38 2.74 -0.64
C GLN A 52 -6.87 2.54 -0.77
N LEU A 53 -6.42 1.35 -1.18
CA LEU A 53 -5.00 1.08 -1.41
C LEU A 53 -4.44 1.95 -2.54
N ARG A 54 -5.16 2.12 -3.65
CA ARG A 54 -4.74 3.04 -4.72
C ARG A 54 -4.66 4.49 -4.23
N ARG A 55 -5.66 4.96 -3.49
CA ARG A 55 -5.70 6.33 -2.94
C ARG A 55 -4.60 6.62 -1.94
N ALA A 56 -4.04 5.60 -1.29
CA ALA A 56 -2.88 5.78 -0.41
C ALA A 56 -1.65 6.34 -1.16
N PHE A 57 -1.61 6.23 -2.49
CA PHE A 57 -0.57 6.82 -3.34
C PHE A 57 -0.78 8.30 -3.67
N ASP A 58 -2.00 8.84 -3.52
CA ASP A 58 -2.30 10.24 -3.89
C ASP A 58 -1.36 11.26 -3.20
N PRO A 59 -1.07 11.16 -1.88
CA PRO A 59 -0.13 12.08 -1.22
C PRO A 59 1.31 11.98 -1.73
N VAL A 60 1.73 10.80 -2.21
CA VAL A 60 3.06 10.59 -2.80
C VAL A 60 3.13 11.29 -4.16
N ARG A 61 2.09 11.15 -4.99
CA ARG A 61 1.99 11.84 -6.28
C ARG A 61 1.95 13.36 -6.11
N GLU A 62 1.19 13.87 -5.14
CA GLU A 62 1.11 15.29 -4.83
C GLU A 62 2.46 15.85 -4.39
N ALA A 63 3.12 15.20 -3.41
CA ALA A 63 4.42 15.64 -2.92
C ALA A 63 5.50 15.62 -4.01
N PHE A 64 5.45 14.67 -4.95
CA PHE A 64 6.35 14.65 -6.09
C PHE A 64 6.05 15.78 -7.09
N SER A 65 4.78 16.04 -7.39
CA SER A 65 4.38 17.15 -8.26
C SER A 65 4.81 18.51 -7.71
N ASP A 66 4.77 18.70 -6.39
CA ASP A 66 5.28 19.93 -5.76
C ASP A 66 6.79 20.07 -6.00
N LEU A 67 7.53 18.96 -5.90
CA LEU A 67 8.98 18.93 -6.10
C LEU A 67 9.36 19.20 -7.58
N GLU A 68 8.60 18.69 -8.55
CA GLU A 68 8.74 19.01 -9.98
C GLU A 68 8.45 20.49 -10.30
N SER A 69 7.64 21.15 -9.47
CA SER A 69 7.22 22.55 -9.70
C SER A 69 8.27 23.58 -9.31
N ILE A 70 9.36 23.16 -8.64
CA ILE A 70 10.43 24.04 -8.18
C ILE A 70 11.13 24.65 -9.41
N PRO A 71 11.21 25.98 -9.53
CA PRO A 71 11.79 26.62 -10.69
C PRO A 71 13.31 26.42 -10.74
N LEU A 72 13.77 25.66 -11.73
CA LEU A 72 15.18 25.30 -11.93
C LEU A 72 16.01 26.39 -12.62
N ARG A 73 15.37 27.43 -13.15
CA ARG A 73 16.00 28.45 -14.02
C ARG A 73 16.27 29.79 -13.32
N ASN A 74 16.26 29.82 -11.99
CA ASN A 74 16.57 31.05 -11.27
C ASN A 74 18.09 31.18 -11.10
N PRO A 75 18.70 32.35 -11.40
CA PRO A 75 20.14 32.54 -11.25
C PRO A 75 20.61 32.52 -9.78
N ASP A 76 19.68 32.49 -8.83
CA ASP A 76 19.94 32.29 -7.40
C ASP A 76 19.40 30.91 -6.99
N PHE A 77 20.31 29.94 -6.83
CA PHE A 77 19.98 28.54 -6.55
C PHE A 77 19.66 28.27 -5.07
N ALA A 78 20.05 29.18 -4.17
CA ALA A 78 19.88 28.97 -2.73
C ALA A 78 18.39 28.82 -2.30
N PRO A 79 17.44 29.64 -2.81
CA PRO A 79 16.02 29.45 -2.52
C PRO A 79 15.47 28.11 -3.06
N SER A 80 15.83 27.72 -4.29
CA SER A 80 15.37 26.47 -4.90
C SER A 80 15.86 25.23 -4.14
N VAL A 81 17.08 25.28 -3.58
CA VAL A 81 17.61 24.20 -2.73
C VAL A 81 16.83 24.10 -1.42
N ILE A 82 16.46 25.23 -0.79
CA ILE A 82 15.65 25.24 0.44
C ILE A 82 14.25 24.68 0.16
N GLU A 83 13.61 25.11 -0.93
CA GLU A 83 12.31 24.56 -1.35
C GLU A 83 12.42 23.06 -1.63
N PHE A 84 13.48 22.62 -2.30
CA PHE A 84 13.73 21.21 -2.57
C PHE A 84 13.84 20.40 -1.28
N GLU A 85 14.63 20.84 -0.30
CA GLU A 85 14.77 20.16 0.99
C GLU A 85 13.42 19.99 1.70
N VAL A 86 12.54 21.00 1.65
CA VAL A 86 11.20 20.93 2.24
C VAL A 86 10.30 19.92 1.52
N HIS A 87 10.23 20.00 0.18
CA HIS A 87 9.36 19.13 -0.60
C HIS A 87 9.87 17.69 -0.64
N GLN A 88 11.20 17.49 -0.59
CA GLN A 88 11.82 16.18 -0.52
C GLN A 88 11.48 15.45 0.78
N GLU A 89 11.45 16.15 1.92
CA GLU A 89 11.07 15.53 3.19
C GLU A 89 9.58 15.17 3.20
N SER A 90 8.72 16.00 2.62
CA SER A 90 7.30 15.68 2.39
C SER A 90 7.13 14.38 1.60
N LEU A 91 7.86 14.26 0.48
CA LEU A 91 7.84 13.05 -0.35
C LEU A 91 8.32 11.81 0.43
N ARG A 92 9.38 11.94 1.23
CA ARG A 92 9.88 10.85 2.09
C ARG A 92 8.85 10.40 3.12
N MET A 93 8.17 11.35 3.77
CA MET A 93 7.13 11.04 4.75
C MET A 93 5.95 10.33 4.10
N SER A 94 5.48 10.82 2.96
CA SER A 94 4.41 10.19 2.18
C SER A 94 4.77 8.77 1.73
N LEU A 95 6.01 8.54 1.27
CA LEU A 95 6.50 7.20 0.91
C LEU A 95 6.54 6.25 2.09
N ASN A 96 7.01 6.70 3.26
CA ASN A 96 7.02 5.89 4.47
C ASN A 96 5.60 5.46 4.88
N THR A 97 4.63 6.38 4.81
CA THR A 97 3.22 6.06 5.08
C THR A 97 2.65 5.05 4.07
N LEU A 98 2.96 5.22 2.78
CA LEU A 98 2.57 4.24 1.76
C LEU A 98 3.16 2.86 2.04
N GLU A 99 4.45 2.78 2.36
CA GLU A 99 5.13 1.52 2.72
C GLU A 99 4.49 0.86 3.95
N GLU A 100 4.18 1.63 4.99
CA GLU A 100 3.52 1.12 6.20
C GLU A 100 2.15 0.50 5.89
N ILE A 101 1.33 1.20 5.09
CA ILE A 101 0.01 0.72 4.66
C ILE A 101 0.15 -0.56 3.82
N MET A 102 1.01 -0.52 2.79
CA MET A 102 1.17 -1.63 1.84
C MET A 102 1.83 -2.87 2.47
N SER A 103 2.78 -2.68 3.39
CA SER A 103 3.43 -3.77 4.13
C SER A 103 2.45 -4.47 5.07
N THR A 104 1.62 -3.70 5.78
CA THR A 104 0.57 -4.25 6.65
C THR A 104 -0.44 -5.05 5.83
N GLU A 105 -0.86 -4.49 4.69
CA GLU A 105 -1.77 -5.17 3.77
C GLU A 105 -1.16 -6.45 3.21
N HIS A 106 0.11 -6.42 2.80
CA HIS A 106 0.82 -7.58 2.25
C HIS A 106 0.89 -8.72 3.25
N GLN A 107 1.28 -8.43 4.50
CA GLN A 107 1.29 -9.43 5.58
C GLN A 107 -0.10 -10.05 5.82
N GLN A 108 -1.15 -9.22 5.74
CA GLN A 108 -2.52 -9.68 5.88
C GLN A 108 -2.93 -10.59 4.71
N VAL A 109 -2.53 -10.24 3.48
CA VAL A 109 -2.77 -11.04 2.28
C VAL A 109 -2.02 -12.37 2.34
N GLU A 110 -0.76 -12.39 2.79
CA GLU A 110 -0.01 -13.63 2.98
C GLU A 110 -0.67 -14.56 4.01
N SER A 111 -1.18 -13.99 5.11
CA SER A 111 -1.98 -14.74 6.09
C SER A 111 -3.26 -15.33 5.47
N TRP A 112 -3.96 -14.56 4.62
CA TRP A 112 -5.15 -15.05 3.94
C TRP A 112 -4.87 -16.11 2.89
N LYS A 113 -3.75 -16.03 2.14
CA LYS A 113 -3.33 -17.07 1.19
C LYS A 113 -3.16 -18.42 1.90
N GLN A 114 -2.59 -18.42 3.10
CA GLN A 114 -2.43 -19.64 3.91
C GLN A 114 -3.78 -20.21 4.39
N GLN A 115 -4.72 -19.34 4.74
CA GLN A 115 -6.04 -19.74 5.24
C GLN A 115 -7.00 -20.14 4.10
N GLN A 116 -6.82 -19.57 2.91
CA GLN A 116 -7.71 -19.71 1.75
C GLN A 116 -6.88 -19.93 0.47
N PRO A 117 -6.28 -21.12 0.30
CA PRO A 117 -5.41 -21.42 -0.84
C PRO A 117 -6.14 -21.36 -2.20
N ASP A 118 -7.46 -21.55 -2.20
CA ASP A 118 -8.29 -21.50 -3.40
C ASP A 118 -8.64 -20.06 -3.85
N ALA A 119 -8.33 -19.03 -3.03
CA ALA A 119 -8.59 -17.63 -3.35
C ALA A 119 -7.46 -17.05 -4.23
N HIS A 120 -7.40 -17.49 -5.49
CA HIS A 120 -6.31 -17.16 -6.42
C HIS A 120 -6.08 -15.65 -6.65
N PHE A 121 -7.13 -14.82 -6.54
CA PHE A 121 -6.98 -13.36 -6.66
C PHE A 121 -6.03 -12.75 -5.60
N LEU A 122 -5.87 -13.40 -4.45
CA LEU A 122 -4.91 -12.97 -3.42
C LEU A 122 -3.47 -13.05 -3.91
N ILE A 123 -3.17 -13.94 -4.87
CA ILE A 123 -1.85 -14.04 -5.51
C ILE A 123 -1.57 -12.78 -6.34
N ASP A 124 -2.54 -12.35 -7.14
CA ASP A 124 -2.43 -11.13 -7.94
C ASP A 124 -2.29 -9.89 -7.07
N LEU A 125 -3.13 -9.77 -6.04
CA LEU A 125 -3.05 -8.67 -5.08
C LEU A 125 -1.70 -8.65 -4.35
N GLY A 126 -1.25 -9.80 -3.81
CA GLY A 126 0.03 -9.89 -3.13
C GLY A 126 1.21 -9.53 -4.03
N SER A 127 1.18 -9.96 -5.29
CA SER A 127 2.21 -9.61 -6.28
C SER A 127 2.24 -8.11 -6.59
N SER A 128 1.06 -7.47 -6.62
CA SER A 128 0.95 -6.02 -6.80
C SER A 128 1.54 -5.27 -5.61
N LEU A 129 1.22 -5.70 -4.38
CA LEU A 129 1.75 -5.12 -3.14
C LEU A 129 3.28 -5.28 -3.05
N ASP A 130 3.81 -6.46 -3.37
CA ASP A 130 5.27 -6.70 -3.43
C ASP A 130 5.96 -5.76 -4.42
N ARG A 131 5.34 -5.54 -5.59
CA ARG A 131 5.86 -4.63 -6.60
C ARG A 131 5.85 -3.19 -6.11
N ILE A 132 4.77 -2.74 -5.46
CA ILE A 132 4.66 -1.40 -4.88
C ILE A 132 5.77 -1.18 -3.84
N LEU A 133 5.96 -2.12 -2.91
CA LEU A 133 7.00 -2.04 -1.88
C LEU A 133 8.42 -2.00 -2.48
N SER A 134 8.65 -2.79 -3.54
CA SER A 134 9.92 -2.79 -4.27
C SER A 134 10.17 -1.45 -4.96
N CYS A 135 9.16 -0.89 -5.64
CA CYS A 135 9.25 0.41 -6.30
C CYS A 135 9.45 1.56 -5.29
N ALA A 136 8.73 1.56 -4.15
CA ALA A 136 8.90 2.55 -3.10
C ALA A 136 10.35 2.57 -2.56
N THR A 137 10.94 1.39 -2.36
CA THR A 137 12.34 1.26 -1.96
C THR A 137 13.30 1.87 -2.99
N LEU A 138 13.03 1.69 -4.29
CA LEU A 138 13.83 2.28 -5.37
C LEU A 138 13.70 3.81 -5.39
N VAL A 139 12.48 4.35 -5.31
CA VAL A 139 12.23 5.79 -5.23
C VAL A 139 13.00 6.40 -4.05
N ARG A 140 12.94 5.79 -2.87
CA ARG A 140 13.67 6.26 -1.69
C ARG A 140 15.18 6.27 -1.90
N ARG A 141 15.72 5.27 -2.61
CA ARG A 141 17.14 5.23 -2.94
C ARG A 141 17.52 6.38 -3.87
N GLU A 142 16.72 6.65 -4.90
CA GLU A 142 16.97 7.75 -5.82
C GLU A 142 16.88 9.12 -5.12
N ILE A 143 15.87 9.32 -4.26
CA ILE A 143 15.78 10.53 -3.43
C ILE A 143 17.07 10.74 -2.63
N LYS A 144 17.58 9.67 -2.00
CA LYS A 144 18.83 9.76 -1.24
C LYS A 144 20.01 10.13 -2.14
N MET A 145 20.12 9.52 -3.32
CA MET A 145 21.19 9.84 -4.27
C MET A 145 21.14 11.30 -4.71
N VAL A 146 19.96 11.82 -5.01
CA VAL A 146 19.77 13.24 -5.38
C VAL A 146 20.21 14.16 -4.24
N VAL A 147 19.82 13.86 -2.99
CA VAL A 147 20.25 14.64 -1.81
C VAL A 147 21.76 14.60 -1.63
N ASP A 148 22.36 13.40 -1.64
CA ASP A 148 23.81 13.22 -1.49
C ASP A 148 24.57 14.00 -2.59
N GLU A 149 24.04 14.04 -3.82
CA GLU A 149 24.60 14.81 -4.93
C GLU A 149 24.46 16.33 -4.74
N ILE A 150 23.32 16.82 -4.24
CA ILE A 150 23.13 18.25 -3.91
C ILE A 150 24.12 18.67 -2.81
N GLU A 151 24.25 17.88 -1.75
CA GLU A 151 25.18 18.17 -0.65
C GLU A 151 26.62 18.21 -1.13
N THR A 152 27.02 17.26 -2.00
CA THR A 152 28.39 17.17 -2.53
C THR A 152 28.73 18.31 -3.50
N ASN A 153 27.74 18.82 -4.23
CA ASN A 153 27.94 19.81 -5.31
C ASN A 153 27.32 21.16 -4.99
N ARG A 154 27.09 21.47 -3.71
CA ARG A 154 26.39 22.68 -3.25
C ARG A 154 26.97 23.99 -3.79
N GLU A 155 28.26 24.02 -4.10
CA GLU A 155 28.98 25.18 -4.64
C GLU A 155 29.08 25.18 -6.18
N ASN A 156 28.67 24.09 -6.85
CA ASN A 156 28.77 23.91 -8.30
C ASN A 156 27.38 24.01 -8.95
N VAL A 157 27.01 25.23 -9.31
CA VAL A 157 25.72 25.61 -9.87
C VAL A 157 25.35 24.82 -11.14
N GLU A 158 26.29 24.64 -12.08
CA GLU A 158 26.04 23.91 -13.33
C GLU A 158 25.69 22.44 -13.08
N ARG A 159 26.27 21.86 -12.02
CA ARG A 159 25.98 20.47 -11.64
C ARG A 159 24.67 20.33 -10.89
N LEU A 160 24.26 21.35 -10.13
CA LEU A 160 22.95 21.40 -9.49
C LEU A 160 21.82 21.43 -10.53
N GLU A 161 21.96 22.18 -11.63
CA GLU A 161 20.96 22.19 -12.71
C GLU A 161 20.66 20.78 -13.24
N LEU A 162 21.69 19.96 -13.45
CA LEU A 162 21.54 18.57 -13.92
C LEU A 162 20.89 17.65 -12.88
N ILE A 163 21.19 17.86 -11.59
CA ILE A 163 20.60 17.07 -10.50
C ILE A 163 19.11 17.38 -10.35
N PHE A 164 18.76 18.66 -10.56
CA PHE A 164 17.40 19.15 -10.54
C PHE A 164 16.53 18.70 -11.72
N GLU A 165 17.11 18.12 -12.79
CA GLU A 165 16.32 17.53 -13.88
C GLU A 165 15.53 16.30 -13.43
N LEU A 166 15.82 15.72 -12.25
CA LEU A 166 15.02 14.68 -11.58
C LEU A 166 14.64 13.45 -12.40
N ARG A 167 15.22 13.29 -13.58
CA ARG A 167 14.78 12.34 -14.60
C ARG A 167 14.73 10.90 -14.10
N TYR A 168 15.72 10.52 -13.29
CA TYR A 168 15.74 9.19 -12.68
C TYR A 168 14.67 9.02 -11.60
N LEU A 169 14.38 10.07 -10.83
CA LEU A 169 13.31 10.07 -9.85
C LEU A 169 11.93 10.03 -10.54
N GLU A 170 11.74 10.78 -11.61
CA GLU A 170 10.54 10.74 -12.47
C GLU A 170 10.25 9.32 -12.98
N ASP A 171 11.26 8.66 -13.56
CA ASP A 171 11.13 7.28 -14.06
C ASP A 171 10.74 6.31 -12.93
N LYS A 172 11.33 6.45 -11.74
CA LYS A 172 10.97 5.59 -10.59
C LYS A 172 9.61 5.90 -10.00
N MET A 173 9.20 7.16 -9.99
CA MET A 173 7.86 7.57 -9.58
C MET A 173 6.80 7.03 -10.55
N LYS A 174 7.10 7.01 -11.85
CA LYS A 174 6.24 6.37 -12.85
C LYS A 174 6.15 4.87 -12.65
N GLU A 175 7.28 4.17 -12.43
CA GLU A 175 7.28 2.74 -12.11
C GLU A 175 6.44 2.43 -10.86
N LEU A 176 6.49 3.28 -9.84
CA LEU A 176 5.66 3.18 -8.65
C LEU A 176 4.17 3.39 -8.96
N GLY A 177 3.83 4.39 -9.78
CA GLY A 177 2.46 4.62 -10.25
C GLY A 177 1.91 3.40 -11.00
N ASP A 178 2.68 2.85 -11.95
CA ASP A 178 2.31 1.65 -12.70
C ASP A 178 2.13 0.42 -11.78
N ALA A 179 2.92 0.34 -10.69
CA ALA A 179 2.77 -0.72 -9.69
C ALA A 179 1.47 -0.55 -8.87
N VAL A 180 1.11 0.68 -8.50
CA VAL A 180 -0.16 0.96 -7.81
C VAL A 180 -1.36 0.68 -8.72
N ASP A 181 -1.28 1.03 -10.00
CA ASP A 181 -2.32 0.74 -10.99
C ASP A 181 -2.47 -0.76 -11.28
N SER A 182 -1.45 -1.56 -10.92
CA SER A 182 -1.53 -3.03 -11.03
C SER A 182 -2.38 -3.70 -9.96
N ILE A 183 -2.78 -2.97 -8.89
CA ILE A 183 -3.78 -3.46 -7.93
C ILE A 183 -5.03 -3.86 -8.73
N PRO A 184 -5.59 -5.06 -8.55
CA PRO A 184 -6.72 -5.52 -9.34
C PRO A 184 -8.00 -4.75 -9.01
N THR A 185 -8.88 -4.56 -9.99
CA THR A 185 -10.27 -4.13 -9.72
C THR A 185 -11.18 -5.36 -9.60
N VAL A 186 -12.35 -5.21 -8.97
CA VAL A 186 -13.35 -6.30 -8.95
C VAL A 186 -13.76 -6.68 -10.37
N TYR A 187 -13.84 -5.71 -11.28
CA TYR A 187 -14.11 -5.97 -12.70
C TYR A 187 -13.04 -6.87 -13.33
N ASP A 188 -11.75 -6.60 -13.09
CA ASP A 188 -10.64 -7.41 -13.61
C ASP A 188 -10.69 -8.84 -13.07
N LEU A 189 -11.00 -8.98 -11.77
CA LEU A 189 -11.11 -10.27 -11.12
C LEU A 189 -12.28 -11.09 -11.69
N ASN A 190 -13.45 -10.48 -11.84
CA ASN A 190 -14.65 -11.14 -12.41
C ASN A 190 -14.48 -11.53 -13.87
N LYS A 191 -13.58 -10.86 -14.61
CA LYS A 191 -13.25 -11.24 -15.99
C LYS A 191 -12.26 -12.42 -16.04
N LYS A 192 -11.38 -12.53 -15.03
CA LYS A 192 -10.27 -13.48 -15.00
C LYS A 192 -10.63 -14.81 -14.34
N TYR A 193 -11.50 -14.79 -13.32
CA TYR A 193 -11.89 -15.93 -12.48
C TYR A 193 -13.38 -16.21 -12.60
#